data_AF-A0A8J8EPD2-F1
#
_entry.id   AF-A0A8J8EPD2-F1
#
_cell.length_a   1.000
_cell.length_b   1.000
_cell.length_c   1.000
_cell.angle_alpha   90.00
_cell.angle_beta   90.00
_cell.angle_gamma   90.00
#
_symmetry.space_group_name_H-M   'P 1'
#
loop_
_entity.id
_entity.type
_entity.pdbx_description
1 polymer ?
#
loop_
_entity_poly.entity_id
_entity_poly.type
_entity_poly.pdbx_seq_one_letter_code
_entity_poly.pdbx_strand_id
1 'polypeptide(L)'
;MSVQREKLWKIKKLSGEVLGKAGSNNYQQKLVFDLLNAVKANDQNEFLWILLRAINAHSKDNPNAKKLASALMEVFPSSEAEFEKVAYSVILGIMAGGGG
;
A
#
# COMPACT_ATOMS: atom_id res chain seq x y z
N MET A 1 8.00 15.09 -11.26
CA MET A 1 8.89 13.96 -11.60
C MET A 1 8.04 12.70 -11.66
N SER A 2 8.18 11.88 -12.70
CA SER A 2 7.45 10.60 -12.80
C SER A 2 8.01 9.60 -11.78
N VAL A 3 7.13 8.83 -11.14
CA VAL A 3 7.55 7.71 -10.30
C VAL A 3 8.15 6.63 -11.19
N GLN A 4 9.34 6.16 -10.83
CA GLN A 4 10.06 5.15 -11.60
C GLN A 4 9.37 3.78 -11.45
N ARG A 5 9.33 3.01 -12.55
CA ARG A 5 8.70 1.67 -12.61
C ARG A 5 9.23 0.71 -11.54
N GLU A 6 10.53 0.79 -11.24
CA GLU A 6 11.18 -0.04 -10.22
C GLU A 6 10.63 0.24 -8.82
N LYS A 7 10.33 1.50 -8.50
CA LYS A 7 9.71 1.88 -7.22
C LYS A 7 8.31 1.31 -7.10
N LEU A 8 7.50 1.40 -8.16
CA LEU A 8 6.16 0.82 -8.21
C LEU A 8 6.19 -0.70 -7.99
N TRP A 9 7.12 -1.39 -8.66
CA TRP A 9 7.29 -2.83 -8.49
C TRP A 9 7.70 -3.21 -7.07
N LYS A 10 8.66 -2.48 -6.48
CA LYS A 10 9.11 -2.65 -5.10
C LYS A 10 7.96 -2.47 -4.11
N ILE A 11 7.17 -1.40 -4.27
CA ILE A 11 6.00 -1.11 -3.44
C ILE A 11 4.95 -2.22 -3.56
N LYS A 12 4.64 -2.66 -4.78
CA LYS A 12 3.70 -3.77 -5.01
C LYS A 12 4.14 -5.04 -4.29
N LYS A 13 5.40 -5.45 -4.47
CA LYS A 13 5.96 -6.65 -3.83
C LYS A 13 5.88 -6.55 -2.30
N LEU A 14 6.38 -5.46 -1.73
CA LEU A 14 6.40 -5.26 -0.28
C LEU A 14 4.99 -5.18 0.32
N SER A 15 4.04 -4.57 -0.39
CA SER A 15 2.63 -4.50 0.06
C SER A 15 2.00 -5.88 0.17
N GLY A 16 2.27 -6.78 -0.79
CA GLY A 16 1.82 -8.17 -0.71
C GLY A 16 2.48 -8.95 0.43
N GLU A 17 3.79 -8.78 0.62
CA GLU A 17 4.53 -9.46 1.69
C GLU A 17 4.12 -8.99 3.09
N VAL A 18 3.77 -7.71 3.26
CA VAL A 18 3.42 -7.12 4.56
C VAL A 18 1.94 -7.27 4.89
N LEU A 19 1.07 -7.04 3.90
CA LEU A 19 -0.37 -6.88 4.12
C LEU A 19 -1.22 -7.93 3.39
N GLY A 20 -0.63 -8.74 2.50
CA GLY A 20 -1.37 -9.73 1.72
C GLY A 20 -1.93 -10.89 2.54
N LYS A 21 -1.33 -11.21 3.69
CA LYS A 21 -1.83 -12.20 4.65
C LYS A 21 -2.01 -11.61 6.05
N ALA A 22 -2.16 -10.29 6.12
CA ALA A 22 -2.34 -9.59 7.38
C ALA A 22 -3.74 -9.86 7.94
N GLY A 23 -3.82 -10.35 9.18
CA GLY A 23 -5.09 -10.59 9.85
C GLY A 23 -5.94 -11.67 9.18
N SER A 24 -7.25 -11.41 9.05
CA SER A 24 -8.21 -12.30 8.38
C SER A 24 -8.52 -11.84 6.96
N ASN A 25 -9.09 -12.71 6.13
CA ASN A 25 -9.57 -12.34 4.79
C ASN A 25 -10.53 -11.15 4.82
N ASN A 26 -11.41 -11.09 5.83
CA ASN A 26 -12.34 -9.97 6.00
C ASN A 26 -11.61 -8.66 6.31
N TYR A 27 -10.57 -8.70 7.15
CA TYR A 27 -9.73 -7.54 7.41
C TYR A 27 -9.04 -7.06 6.14
N GLN A 28 -8.47 -7.97 5.34
CA GLN A 28 -7.80 -7.63 4.09
C GLN A 28 -8.77 -7.03 3.07
N GLN A 29 -9.97 -7.59 2.91
CA GLN A 29 -11.01 -7.06 2.03
C GLN A 29 -11.42 -5.64 2.44
N LYS A 30 -11.62 -5.41 3.75
CA LYS A 30 -11.95 -4.10 4.27
C LYS A 30 -10.81 -3.09 4.03
N LEU A 31 -9.56 -3.48 4.26
CA LEU A 31 -8.39 -2.64 3.99
C LEU A 31 -8.32 -2.23 2.51
N VAL A 32 -8.50 -3.19 1.59
CA VAL A 32 -8.52 -2.90 0.15
C VAL A 32 -9.67 -1.96 -0.22
N PHE A 33 -10.85 -2.17 0.35
CA PHE A 33 -12.02 -1.32 0.12
C PHE A 33 -11.78 0.12 0.60
N ASP A 34 -11.25 0.30 1.82
CA ASP A 34 -10.96 1.61 2.39
C ASP A 34 -9.91 2.37 1.55
N LEU A 35 -8.86 1.67 1.10
CA LEU A 35 -7.84 2.24 0.20
C LEU A 35 -8.42 2.65 -1.16
N LEU A 36 -9.28 1.82 -1.77
CA LEU A 36 -9.94 2.15 -3.05
C LEU A 36 -10.84 3.38 -2.92
N ASN A 37 -11.54 3.53 -1.79
CA ASN A 37 -12.36 4.70 -1.54
C ASN A 37 -11.53 5.98 -1.43
N ALA A 38 -10.38 5.93 -0.76
CA ALA A 38 -9.45 7.07 -0.69
C ALA A 38 -8.90 7.44 -2.07
N VAL A 39 -8.56 6.44 -2.91
CA VAL A 39 -8.16 6.69 -4.32
C VAL A 39 -9.28 7.36 -5.11
N LYS A 40 -10.51 6.84 -5.01
CA LYS A 40 -11.69 7.40 -5.71
C LYS A 40 -12.00 8.84 -5.30
N ALA A 41 -11.73 9.19 -4.04
CA ALA A 41 -11.88 10.55 -3.53
C ALA A 41 -10.69 11.47 -3.88
N ASN A 42 -9.64 10.94 -4.55
CA ASN A 42 -8.35 11.59 -4.72
C ASN A 42 -7.74 12.10 -3.39
N ASP A 43 -8.01 11.39 -2.29
CA ASP A 43 -7.55 11.75 -0.96
C ASP A 43 -6.28 10.98 -0.60
N GLN A 44 -5.16 11.59 -0.99
CA GLN A 44 -3.82 11.03 -0.75
C GLN A 44 -3.46 10.94 0.73
N ASN A 45 -3.95 11.87 1.55
CA ASN A 45 -3.66 11.91 2.98
C ASN A 45 -4.38 10.78 3.69
N GLU A 46 -5.67 10.59 3.38
CA GLU A 46 -6.45 9.48 3.92
C GLU A 46 -5.88 8.14 3.46
N PHE A 47 -5.52 8.02 2.18
CA PHE A 47 -4.87 6.81 1.66
C PHE A 47 -3.59 6.47 2.44
N LEU A 48 -2.70 7.45 2.62
CA LEU A 48 -1.43 7.25 3.31
C LEU A 48 -1.65 6.96 4.80
N TRP A 49 -2.62 7.60 5.43
CA TRP A 49 -2.97 7.34 6.83
C TRP A 49 -3.48 5.92 7.04
N ILE A 50 -4.43 5.45 6.23
CA ILE A 50 -4.95 4.06 6.27
C ILE A 50 -3.78 3.08 6.09
N LEU A 51 -2.95 3.30 5.07
CA LEU A 51 -1.85 2.42 4.73
C LEU A 51 -0.80 2.34 5.84
N LEU A 52 -0.34 3.47 6.36
CA LEU A 52 0.65 3.50 7.45
C LEU A 52 0.09 2.89 8.74
N ARG A 53 -1.19 3.09 9.04
CA ARG A 53 -1.85 2.44 10.17
C ARG A 53 -1.83 0.92 10.04
N ALA A 54 -2.17 0.40 8.86
CA ALA A 54 -2.12 -1.04 8.58
C ALA A 54 -0.68 -1.59 8.67
N ILE A 55 0.29 -0.90 8.08
CA ILE A 55 1.71 -1.29 8.16
C ILE A 55 2.19 -1.34 9.62
N ASN A 56 1.85 -0.32 10.41
CA ASN A 56 2.25 -0.24 11.81
C ASN A 56 1.66 -1.39 12.63
N ALA A 57 0.39 -1.75 12.39
CA ALA A 57 -0.27 -2.86 13.07
C ALA A 57 0.43 -4.21 12.85
N HIS A 58 1.12 -4.39 11.73
CA HIS A 58 1.85 -5.62 11.38
C HIS A 58 3.38 -5.45 11.42
N SER A 59 3.87 -4.34 11.97
CA SER A 59 5.29 -3.98 11.91
C SER A 59 6.20 -4.87 12.75
N LYS A 60 5.68 -5.41 13.87
CA LYS A 60 6.42 -6.29 14.78
C LYS A 60 6.59 -7.70 14.20
N ASP A 61 5.60 -8.15 13.43
CA ASP A 61 5.54 -9.50 12.90
C ASP A 61 6.15 -9.62 11.50
N ASN A 62 6.48 -8.47 10.87
CA ASN A 62 6.98 -8.44 9.52
C ASN A 62 8.19 -7.51 9.34
N PRO A 63 9.41 -8.05 9.14
CA PRO A 63 10.62 -7.24 8.97
C PRO A 63 10.60 -6.37 7.70
N ASN A 64 9.70 -6.64 6.74
CA ASN A 64 9.55 -5.84 5.54
C ASN A 64 8.62 -4.63 5.73
N ALA A 65 7.91 -4.50 6.86
CA ALA A 65 7.06 -3.35 7.15
C ALA A 65 7.84 -2.02 7.11
N LYS A 66 9.04 -1.99 7.72
CA LYS A 66 9.91 -0.81 7.68
C LYS A 66 10.38 -0.49 6.27
N LYS A 67 10.70 -1.50 5.46
CA LYS A 67 11.11 -1.32 4.06
C LYS A 67 9.97 -0.76 3.21
N LEU A 68 8.74 -1.20 3.43
CA LEU A 68 7.55 -0.68 2.77
C LEU A 68 7.34 0.79 3.13
N ALA A 69 7.37 1.13 4.42
CA ALA A 69 7.25 2.52 4.86
C ALA A 69 8.31 3.44 4.24
N SER A 70 9.58 3.00 4.20
CA SER A 70 10.65 3.78 3.54
C SER A 70 10.41 3.95 2.04
N ALA A 71 9.98 2.90 1.34
CA ALA A 71 9.68 3.00 -0.10
C ALA A 71 8.51 3.96 -0.38
N LEU A 72 7.51 4.02 0.51
CA LEU A 72 6.40 4.96 0.41
C LEU A 72 6.85 6.42 0.61
N MET A 73 7.78 6.69 1.53
CA MET A 73 8.34 8.04 1.72
C MET A 73 9.13 8.55 0.50
N GLU A 74 9.63 7.66 -0.36
CA GLU A 74 10.33 8.05 -1.59
C GLU A 74 9.39 8.47 -2.73
N VAL A 75 8.08 8.25 -2.60
CA VAL A 75 7.08 8.51 -3.63
C VAL A 75 5.94 9.41 -3.17
N PHE A 76 5.75 9.56 -1.85
CA PHE A 76 4.75 10.44 -1.26
C PHE A 76 5.39 11.69 -0.62
N PRO A 77 4.76 12.87 -0.74
CA PRO A 77 3.57 13.14 -1.55
C PRO A 77 3.88 13.11 -3.07
N SER A 78 2.88 12.74 -3.87
CA SER A 78 2.95 12.68 -5.34
C SER A 78 1.88 13.55 -5.98
N SER A 79 2.07 13.91 -7.25
CA SER A 79 1.01 14.50 -8.06
C SER A 79 -0.17 13.52 -8.23
N GLU A 80 -1.38 14.02 -8.46
CA GLU A 80 -2.60 13.20 -8.68
C GLU A 80 -2.39 12.03 -9.66
N ALA A 81 -1.82 12.30 -10.85
CA ALA A 81 -1.57 11.27 -11.86
C ALA A 81 -0.56 10.17 -11.41
N GLU A 82 0.30 10.49 -10.45
CA GLU A 82 1.27 9.54 -9.89
C GLU A 82 0.72 8.85 -8.64
N PHE A 83 -0.14 9.54 -7.88
CA PHE A 83 -0.84 8.97 -6.74
C PHE A 83 -1.62 7.73 -7.15
N GLU A 84 -2.44 7.80 -8.20
CA GLU A 84 -3.20 6.64 -8.67
C GLU A 84 -2.29 5.45 -8.99
N LYS A 85 -1.17 5.67 -9.70
CA LYS A 85 -0.22 4.61 -10.07
C LYS A 85 0.42 3.94 -8.85
N VAL A 86 0.83 4.75 -7.87
CA VAL A 86 1.41 4.26 -6.61
C VAL A 86 0.35 3.50 -5.81
N ALA A 87 -0.85 4.07 -5.68
CA ALA A 87 -1.94 3.50 -4.91
C ALA A 87 -2.41 2.16 -5.48
N TYR A 88 -2.61 2.06 -6.80
CA TYR A 88 -2.94 0.79 -7.43
C TYR A 88 -1.81 -0.23 -7.31
N SER A 89 -0.55 0.19 -7.30
CA SER A 89 0.58 -0.72 -7.06
C SER A 89 0.52 -1.34 -5.67
N VAL A 90 0.18 -0.55 -4.63
CA VAL A 90 -0.07 -1.04 -3.27
C VAL A 90 -1.24 -2.03 -3.25
N ILE A 91 -2.41 -1.62 -3.76
CA ILE A 91 -3.66 -2.40 -3.71
C ILE A 91 -3.51 -3.74 -4.44
N LEU A 92 -2.93 -3.74 -5.65
CA LEU A 92 -2.64 -4.97 -6.39
C LEU A 92 -1.63 -5.86 -5.66
N GLY A 93 -0.68 -5.26 -4.92
CA GLY A 93 0.24 -5.99 -4.06
C GLY A 93 -0.49 -6.74 -2.96
N ILE A 94 -1.35 -6.03 -2.22
CA ILE A 94 -2.16 -6.60 -1.14
C ILE A 94 -3.02 -7.75 -1.67
N MET A 95 -3.77 -7.54 -2.74
CA MET A 95 -4.65 -8.57 -3.31
C MET A 95 -3.87 -9.79 -3.82
N ALA A 96 -2.71 -9.60 -4.45
CA ALA A 96 -1.89 -10.71 -4.94
C ALA A 96 -1.30 -11.56 -3.80
N GLY A 97 -1.00 -10.95 -2.64
CA GLY A 97 -0.45 -11.69 -1.49
C GLY A 97 -1.48 -12.54 -0.73
N GLY A 98 -2.78 -12.24 -0.86
CA GLY A 98 -3.87 -13.00 -0.21
C GLY A 98 -4.40 -14.18 -1.02
N GLY A 99 -4.02 -14.31 -2.29
CA GLY A 99 -4.55 -15.32 -3.22
C GLY A 99 -3.82 -16.67 -3.24
N GLY A 100 -3.15 -17.07 -2.15
CA GLY A 100 -2.36 -18.30 -2.10
C GLY A 100 -2.65 -19.15 -0.88
#